data_AF-A0A2S6U679-F1
#
_entry.id   AF-A0A2S6U679-F1
#
_cell.length_a   1.000
_cell.length_b   1.000
_cell.length_c   1.000
_cell.angle_alpha   90.00
_cell.angle_beta   90.00
_cell.angle_gamma   90.00
#
_symmetry.space_group_name_H-M   'P 1'
#
loop_
_entity.id
_entity.type
_entity.pdbx_description
1 polymer ?
#
loop_
_entity_poly.entity_id
_entity_poly.type
_entity_poly.pdbx_seq_one_letter_code
_entity_poly.pdbx_strand_id
1 'polypeptide(L)'
;GSGRASARETAMRVAAGAIARKVLGDDLVIQGALVGMGEMEIDPANWDWAEVDNNPFFCPDALLAKTFEEYLDAIRKNGSSVGATIEVHATGVPAGWGAPIYSKLDADLARGMMSINAVKGVEIGVGMGVARLTGEDNADEMRMEEGEPRFLSNNAGGILGGLSTGQDIVCRFAVKPTSSIVTPRRTVDVDGNDTEISTTGRHDPCVGIRAVPIGEAMMACVLADHMLRHRAQCG
;
A
#
# COMPACT_ATOMS: atom_id res chain seq x y z
N GLY A 1 10.80 4.80 -24.33
CA GLY A 1 9.81 4.85 -23.23
C GLY A 1 9.05 3.54 -23.17
N SER A 2 8.49 3.15 -22.02
CA SER A 2 7.92 1.80 -21.80
C SER A 2 6.54 1.54 -22.42
N GLY A 3 5.98 2.47 -23.20
CA GLY A 3 4.67 2.29 -23.86
C GLY A 3 3.55 1.95 -22.86
N ARG A 4 2.86 0.83 -23.09
CA ARG A 4 1.74 0.36 -22.24
C ARG A 4 2.16 0.02 -20.80
N ALA A 5 3.42 -0.31 -20.56
CA ALA A 5 3.94 -0.56 -19.22
C ALA A 5 4.26 0.73 -18.44
N SER A 6 3.88 1.90 -18.97
CA SER A 6 4.04 3.18 -18.29
C SER A 6 3.10 3.31 -17.11
N ALA A 7 3.59 3.88 -16.01
CA ALA A 7 2.79 4.26 -14.86
C ALA A 7 1.69 5.31 -15.18
N ARG A 8 1.63 5.86 -16.41
CA ARG A 8 0.50 6.70 -16.84
C ARG A 8 -0.86 5.99 -16.70
N GLU A 9 -0.89 4.67 -16.79
CA GLU A 9 -2.10 3.87 -16.58
C GLU A 9 -2.69 4.05 -15.17
N THR A 10 -1.88 4.36 -14.16
CA THR A 10 -2.38 4.49 -12.78
C THR A 10 -3.35 5.65 -12.59
N ALA A 11 -3.36 6.64 -13.50
CA ALA A 11 -4.40 7.67 -13.53
C ALA A 11 -5.81 7.06 -13.73
N MET A 12 -5.92 5.99 -14.52
CA MET A 12 -7.19 5.26 -14.71
C MET A 12 -7.58 4.48 -13.45
N ARG A 13 -6.61 3.95 -12.71
CA ARG A 13 -6.87 3.28 -11.43
C ARG A 13 -7.43 4.25 -10.40
N VAL A 14 -6.82 5.44 -10.28
CA VAL A 14 -7.32 6.49 -9.37
C VAL A 14 -8.73 6.93 -9.77
N ALA A 15 -9.01 7.11 -11.07
CA ALA A 15 -10.35 7.42 -11.55
C ALA A 15 -11.37 6.31 -11.24
N ALA A 16 -11.01 5.05 -11.42
CA ALA A 16 -11.85 3.90 -11.06
C ALA A 16 -12.07 3.82 -9.54
N GLY A 17 -11.03 4.08 -8.74
CA GLY A 17 -11.10 4.14 -7.29
C GLY A 17 -12.08 5.20 -6.79
N ALA A 18 -12.16 6.36 -7.44
CA ALA A 18 -13.15 7.39 -7.11
C ALA A 18 -14.60 6.91 -7.33
N ILE A 19 -14.84 6.10 -8.36
CA ILE A 19 -16.15 5.46 -8.59
C ILE A 19 -16.40 4.39 -7.52
N ALA A 20 -15.39 3.56 -7.23
CA ALA A 20 -15.48 2.52 -6.22
C ALA A 20 -15.80 3.08 -4.82
N ARG A 21 -15.18 4.19 -4.42
CA ARG A 21 -15.50 4.91 -3.17
C ARG A 21 -16.98 5.32 -3.11
N LYS A 22 -17.56 5.83 -4.21
CA LYS A 22 -19.00 6.14 -4.28
C LYS A 22 -19.89 4.92 -4.13
N VAL A 23 -19.44 3.76 -4.63
CA VAL A 23 -20.18 2.49 -4.50
C VAL A 23 -20.12 1.99 -3.07
N LEU A 24 -18.97 2.11 -2.40
CA LEU A 24 -18.77 1.72 -0.99
C LEU A 24 -19.58 2.57 -0.01
N GLY A 25 -19.82 3.84 -0.33
CA GLY A 25 -20.56 4.76 0.53
C GLY A 25 -19.66 5.49 1.53
N ASP A 26 -20.27 6.39 2.31
CA ASP A 26 -19.55 7.34 3.17
C ASP A 26 -19.15 6.74 4.53
N ASP A 27 -19.76 5.62 4.94
CA ASP A 27 -19.45 4.93 6.20
C ASP A 27 -18.08 4.22 6.18
N LEU A 28 -17.49 4.03 4.98
CA LEU A 28 -16.22 3.36 4.79
C LEU A 28 -15.14 4.37 4.39
N VAL A 29 -14.14 4.51 5.26
CA VAL A 29 -13.02 5.44 5.06
C VAL A 29 -11.79 4.65 4.63
N ILE A 30 -11.21 5.04 3.48
CA ILE A 30 -9.95 4.47 2.99
C ILE A 30 -8.91 5.59 2.95
N GLN A 31 -7.79 5.38 3.64
CA GLN A 31 -6.69 6.34 3.73
C GLN A 31 -5.34 5.61 3.55
N GLY A 32 -4.42 6.22 2.84
CA GLY A 32 -3.08 5.72 2.63
C GLY A 32 -2.04 6.68 3.17
N ALA A 33 -0.89 6.12 3.56
CA ALA A 33 0.22 6.89 4.11
C ALA A 33 1.57 6.30 3.65
N LEU A 34 2.56 7.17 3.45
CA LEU A 34 3.94 6.75 3.26
C LEU A 34 4.57 6.50 4.63
N VAL A 35 4.91 5.25 4.91
CA VAL A 35 5.40 4.79 6.23
C VAL A 35 6.92 4.54 6.24
N GLY A 36 7.57 4.62 5.07
CA GLY A 36 9.02 4.56 4.99
C GLY A 36 9.57 4.98 3.63
N MET A 37 10.79 5.48 3.63
CA MET A 37 11.54 5.86 2.43
C MET A 37 13.03 5.55 2.62
N GLY A 38 13.53 4.60 1.82
CA GLY A 38 14.91 4.12 1.96
C GLY A 38 15.16 3.45 3.30
N GLU A 39 16.11 3.99 4.06
CA GLU A 39 16.50 3.50 5.39
C GLU A 39 15.65 4.08 6.53
N MET A 40 14.75 5.02 6.21
CA MET A 40 13.89 5.67 7.20
C MET A 40 12.51 5.01 7.24
N GLU A 41 12.01 4.77 8.44
CA GLU A 41 10.66 4.27 8.73
C GLU A 41 10.05 5.14 9.82
N ILE A 42 8.74 5.32 9.78
CA ILE A 42 8.00 6.07 10.80
C ILE A 42 8.13 5.42 12.18
N ASP A 43 7.95 6.22 13.23
CA ASP A 43 7.60 5.67 14.53
C ASP A 43 6.07 5.52 14.61
N PRO A 44 5.52 4.30 14.79
CA PRO A 44 4.09 4.10 14.96
C PRO A 44 3.47 4.93 16.10
N ALA A 45 4.26 5.31 17.11
CA ALA A 45 3.78 6.17 18.20
C ALA A 45 3.48 7.61 17.76
N ASN A 46 4.03 8.06 16.62
CA ASN A 46 3.80 9.39 16.05
C ASN A 46 2.73 9.39 14.96
N TRP A 47 2.02 8.27 14.74
CA TRP A 47 1.03 8.19 13.67
C TRP A 47 -0.13 9.16 13.89
N ASP A 48 -0.29 10.12 12.98
CA ASP A 48 -1.46 11.01 12.92
C ASP A 48 -2.00 11.11 11.50
N TRP A 49 -3.26 10.69 11.30
CA TRP A 49 -3.96 10.81 10.03
C TRP A 49 -4.16 12.26 9.59
N ALA A 50 -4.25 13.21 10.52
CA ALA A 50 -4.42 14.62 10.19
C ALA A 50 -3.17 15.18 9.49
N GLU A 51 -2.00 14.58 9.70
CA GLU A 51 -0.74 15.07 9.14
C GLU A 51 -0.49 14.60 7.71
N VAL A 52 -1.16 13.54 7.25
CA VAL A 52 -0.98 12.97 5.90
C VAL A 52 -1.18 14.02 4.80
N ASP A 53 -2.20 14.88 4.93
CA ASP A 53 -2.48 15.94 3.95
C ASP A 53 -1.71 17.25 4.24
N ASN A 54 -1.01 17.35 5.38
CA ASN A 54 -0.26 18.54 5.79
C ASN A 54 1.21 18.54 5.30
N ASN A 55 1.64 17.48 4.60
CA ASN A 55 2.99 17.37 4.05
C ASN A 55 3.00 16.75 2.65
N PRO A 56 4.05 17.00 1.84
CA PRO A 56 4.08 16.55 0.44
C PRO A 56 4.36 15.05 0.28
N PHE A 57 4.60 14.31 1.37
CA PHE A 57 5.00 12.92 1.35
C PHE A 57 3.86 11.95 1.70
N PHE A 58 2.69 12.47 2.11
CA PHE A 58 1.62 11.65 2.69
C PHE A 58 2.09 10.89 3.94
N CYS A 59 3.02 11.45 4.71
CA CYS A 59 3.58 10.82 5.89
C CYS A 59 2.71 11.12 7.13
N PRO A 60 2.36 10.12 7.95
CA PRO A 60 1.56 10.36 9.16
C PRO A 60 2.43 10.81 10.35
N ASP A 61 3.76 10.67 10.25
CA ASP A 61 4.74 11.15 11.24
C ASP A 61 5.30 12.51 10.80
N ALA A 62 4.82 13.59 11.41
CA ALA A 62 5.25 14.96 11.10
C ALA A 62 6.71 15.25 11.47
N LEU A 63 7.32 14.49 12.38
CA LEU A 63 8.72 14.62 12.74
C LEU A 63 9.59 14.03 11.63
N LEU A 64 9.27 12.82 11.18
CA LEU A 64 10.00 12.16 10.10
C LEU A 64 9.79 12.88 8.75
N ALA A 65 8.59 13.40 8.50
CA ALA A 65 8.31 14.13 7.26
C ALA A 65 9.27 15.30 7.01
N LYS A 66 9.79 15.94 8.07
CA LYS A 66 10.77 17.03 7.98
C LYS A 66 12.14 16.57 7.49
N THR A 67 12.52 15.32 7.73
CA THR A 67 13.84 14.78 7.32
C THR A 67 13.81 14.24 5.88
N PHE A 68 12.63 13.92 5.36
CA PHE A 68 12.45 13.38 4.01
C PHE A 68 12.91 14.34 2.91
N GLU A 69 12.73 15.65 3.08
CA GLU A 69 13.17 16.63 2.08
C GLU A 69 14.69 16.60 1.90
N GLU A 70 15.44 16.72 3.01
CA GLU A 70 16.90 16.68 2.98
C GLU A 70 17.45 15.36 2.44
N TYR A 71 16.85 14.24 2.86
CA TYR A 71 17.22 12.92 2.39
C TYR A 71 16.98 12.75 0.88
N LEU A 72 15.81 13.14 0.38
CA LEU A 72 15.46 13.01 -1.02
C LEU A 72 16.34 13.92 -1.90
N ASP A 73 16.66 15.11 -1.41
CA ASP A 73 17.60 16.02 -2.06
C ASP A 73 19.01 15.44 -2.14
N ALA A 74 19.48 14.77 -1.08
CA ALA A 74 20.77 14.08 -1.08
C ALA A 74 20.80 12.93 -2.11
N ILE A 75 19.75 12.09 -2.14
CA ILE A 75 19.60 11.00 -3.13
C ILE A 75 19.62 11.56 -4.56
N ARG A 76 18.89 12.66 -4.80
CA ARG A 76 18.82 13.33 -6.09
C ARG A 76 20.17 13.93 -6.51
N LYS A 77 20.89 14.60 -5.60
CA LYS A 77 22.23 15.16 -5.86
C LYS A 77 23.24 14.06 -6.21
N ASN A 78 23.09 12.88 -5.61
CA ASN A 78 23.87 11.69 -5.93
C ASN A 78 23.46 11.00 -7.25
N GLY A 79 22.50 11.56 -7.99
CA GLY A 79 22.02 11.01 -9.26
C GLY A 79 21.34 9.65 -9.13
N SER A 80 20.82 9.34 -7.93
CA SER A 80 20.23 8.04 -7.57
C SER A 80 18.72 8.14 -7.33
N SER A 81 18.11 7.03 -6.95
CA SER A 81 16.71 6.90 -6.53
C SER A 81 16.61 6.03 -5.29
N VAL A 82 15.44 6.06 -4.65
CA VAL A 82 15.14 5.30 -3.43
C VAL A 82 13.73 4.70 -3.51
N GLY A 83 13.52 3.61 -2.76
CA GLY A 83 12.23 2.95 -2.63
C GLY A 83 11.41 3.53 -1.49
N ALA A 84 10.18 3.06 -1.35
CA ALA A 84 9.30 3.46 -0.25
C ALA A 84 8.37 2.31 0.17
N THR A 85 7.84 2.45 1.37
CA THR A 85 6.82 1.59 1.94
C THR A 85 5.56 2.41 2.15
N ILE A 86 4.44 1.91 1.65
CA ILE A 86 3.12 2.55 1.75
C ILE A 86 2.24 1.63 2.57
N GLU A 87 1.43 2.22 3.44
CA GLU A 87 0.39 1.51 4.20
C GLU A 87 -0.97 2.13 3.91
N VAL A 88 -1.98 1.30 3.71
CA VAL A 88 -3.35 1.71 3.38
C VAL A 88 -4.29 1.03 4.34
N HIS A 89 -5.17 1.83 4.94
CA HIS A 89 -6.17 1.39 5.91
C HIS A 89 -7.56 1.56 5.30
N ALA A 90 -8.44 0.59 5.59
CA ALA A 90 -9.88 0.74 5.37
C ALA A 90 -10.64 0.49 6.68
N THR A 91 -11.32 1.53 7.14
CA THR A 91 -12.14 1.53 8.36
C THR A 91 -13.62 1.47 8.00
N GLY A 92 -14.42 0.79 8.83
CA GLY A 92 -15.86 0.65 8.62
C GLY A 92 -16.25 -0.49 7.67
N VAL A 93 -15.31 -1.38 7.33
CA VAL A 93 -15.61 -2.57 6.51
C VAL A 93 -16.39 -3.59 7.34
N PRO A 94 -17.63 -3.96 6.97
CA PRO A 94 -18.40 -4.96 7.72
C PRO A 94 -17.72 -6.32 7.72
N ALA A 95 -18.01 -7.15 8.74
CA ALA A 95 -17.55 -8.53 8.78
C ALA A 95 -18.16 -9.37 7.64
N GLY A 96 -17.36 -10.29 7.08
CA GLY A 96 -17.83 -11.29 6.11
C GLY A 96 -17.65 -10.97 4.63
N TRP A 97 -17.00 -9.85 4.27
CA TRP A 97 -16.58 -9.60 2.89
C TRP A 97 -15.35 -10.45 2.54
N GLY A 98 -15.37 -11.11 1.38
CA GLY A 98 -14.30 -12.02 0.97
C GLY A 98 -14.84 -13.39 0.56
N ALA A 99 -13.95 -14.37 0.44
CA ALA A 99 -14.31 -15.77 0.27
C ALA A 99 -13.25 -16.68 0.90
N PRO A 100 -13.60 -17.85 1.47
CA PRO A 100 -12.63 -18.64 2.24
C PRO A 100 -11.49 -19.30 1.45
N ILE A 101 -11.61 -19.47 0.13
CA ILE A 101 -10.68 -20.31 -0.66
C ILE A 101 -10.10 -19.58 -1.88
N TYR A 102 -10.89 -19.37 -2.94
CA TYR A 102 -10.37 -18.93 -4.24
C TYR A 102 -10.51 -17.43 -4.54
N SER A 103 -11.13 -16.68 -3.63
CA SER A 103 -11.29 -15.22 -3.74
C SER A 103 -11.21 -14.60 -2.34
N LYS A 104 -10.17 -15.00 -1.60
CA LYS A 104 -9.89 -14.42 -0.29
C LYS A 104 -9.59 -12.95 -0.45
N LEU A 105 -10.10 -12.15 0.49
CA LEU A 105 -9.96 -10.70 0.44
C LEU A 105 -8.49 -10.27 0.47
N ASP A 106 -7.67 -10.88 1.33
CA ASP A 106 -6.23 -10.66 1.42
C ASP A 106 -5.49 -11.02 0.11
N ALA A 107 -5.87 -12.11 -0.55
CA ALA A 107 -5.29 -12.52 -1.83
C ALA A 107 -5.63 -11.53 -2.95
N ASP A 108 -6.87 -11.05 -3.01
CA ASP A 108 -7.30 -10.09 -4.03
C ASP A 108 -6.73 -8.68 -3.76
N LEU A 109 -6.57 -8.26 -2.49
CA LEU A 109 -5.83 -7.07 -2.10
C LEU A 109 -4.35 -7.18 -2.47
N ALA A 110 -3.71 -8.31 -2.15
CA ALA A 110 -2.33 -8.57 -2.51
C ALA A 110 -2.11 -8.50 -4.02
N ARG A 111 -3.01 -9.11 -4.81
CA ARG A 111 -3.01 -8.97 -6.27
C ARG A 111 -3.16 -7.52 -6.70
N GLY A 112 -4.11 -6.79 -6.11
CA GLY A 112 -4.38 -5.38 -6.40
C GLY A 112 -3.14 -4.51 -6.21
N MET A 113 -2.51 -4.60 -5.04
CA MET A 113 -1.30 -3.83 -4.71
C MET A 113 -0.09 -4.27 -5.54
N MET A 114 0.15 -5.58 -5.68
CA MET A 114 1.27 -6.12 -6.45
C MET A 114 1.20 -5.76 -7.94
N SER A 115 -0.01 -5.50 -8.45
CA SER A 115 -0.21 -5.07 -9.84
C SER A 115 0.20 -3.62 -10.10
N ILE A 116 0.44 -2.82 -9.06
CA ILE A 116 0.92 -1.44 -9.19
C ILE A 116 2.38 -1.48 -9.67
N ASN A 117 2.72 -0.62 -10.65
CA ASN A 117 4.07 -0.59 -11.18
C ASN A 117 5.10 -0.36 -10.06
N ALA A 118 6.23 -1.06 -10.16
CA ALA A 118 7.33 -1.03 -9.19
C ALA A 118 7.04 -1.64 -7.80
N VAL A 119 5.82 -2.13 -7.52
CA VAL A 119 5.57 -2.89 -6.29
C VAL A 119 6.26 -4.25 -6.35
N LYS A 120 6.92 -4.62 -5.25
CA LYS A 120 7.70 -5.87 -5.11
C LYS A 120 7.33 -6.72 -3.90
N GLY A 121 6.55 -6.20 -2.96
CA GLY A 121 6.09 -6.91 -1.76
C GLY A 121 4.76 -6.34 -1.28
N VAL A 122 3.92 -7.20 -0.71
CA VAL A 122 2.62 -6.82 -0.11
C VAL A 122 2.44 -7.61 1.19
N GLU A 123 1.90 -6.93 2.19
CA GLU A 123 1.67 -7.42 3.54
C GLU A 123 0.26 -7.05 4.00
N ILE A 124 -0.34 -7.91 4.83
CA ILE A 124 -1.62 -7.68 5.49
C ILE A 124 -1.39 -7.77 7.00
N GLY A 125 -1.92 -6.81 7.76
CA GLY A 125 -1.69 -6.71 9.20
C GLY A 125 -0.20 -6.62 9.53
N VAL A 126 0.27 -7.46 10.45
CA VAL A 126 1.69 -7.54 10.85
C VAL A 126 2.62 -8.03 9.72
N GLY A 127 2.06 -8.55 8.62
CA GLY A 127 2.82 -8.88 7.42
C GLY A 127 3.82 -10.01 7.63
N MET A 128 5.04 -9.87 7.08
CA MET A 128 6.10 -10.86 7.26
C MET A 128 6.59 -10.96 8.71
N GLY A 129 6.30 -9.97 9.54
CA GLY A 129 6.55 -10.01 10.98
C GLY A 129 5.84 -11.17 11.68
N VAL A 130 4.72 -11.65 11.11
CA VAL A 130 3.92 -12.74 11.66
C VAL A 130 4.73 -14.02 11.87
N ALA A 131 5.74 -14.27 11.02
CA ALA A 131 6.60 -15.44 11.10
C ALA A 131 7.51 -15.46 12.35
N ARG A 132 7.55 -14.36 13.10
CA ARG A 132 8.34 -14.21 14.33
C ARG A 132 7.50 -14.32 15.60
N LEU A 133 6.17 -14.42 15.48
CA LEU A 133 5.26 -14.46 16.61
C LEU A 133 5.02 -15.90 17.11
N THR A 134 4.77 -16.04 18.41
CA THR A 134 4.20 -17.26 18.97
C THR A 134 2.70 -17.35 18.64
N GLY A 135 2.07 -18.50 18.91
CA GLY A 135 0.63 -18.63 18.68
C GLY A 135 -0.17 -17.69 19.57
N GLU A 136 0.29 -17.49 20.80
CA GLU A 136 -0.27 -16.60 21.80
C GLU A 136 -0.13 -15.14 21.39
N ASP A 137 1.04 -14.72 20.93
CA ASP A 137 1.28 -13.33 20.51
C ASP A 137 0.55 -12.97 19.21
N ASN A 138 0.31 -13.96 18.34
CA ASN A 138 -0.38 -13.76 17.07
C ASN A 138 -1.91 -13.77 17.20
N ALA A 139 -2.45 -14.38 18.26
CA ALA A 139 -3.88 -14.56 18.41
C ALA A 139 -4.58 -13.23 18.69
N ASP A 140 -5.41 -12.76 17.74
CA ASP A 140 -6.31 -11.65 17.98
C ASP A 140 -7.48 -12.11 18.84
N GLU A 141 -7.33 -11.95 20.16
CA GLU A 141 -8.35 -12.34 21.15
C GLU A 141 -9.62 -11.50 21.01
N MET A 142 -10.77 -12.10 21.36
CA MET A 142 -12.07 -11.44 21.35
C MET A 142 -12.73 -11.42 22.73
N ARG A 143 -13.54 -10.39 22.96
CA ARG A 143 -14.50 -10.30 24.08
C ARG A 143 -15.84 -9.79 23.56
N MET A 144 -16.91 -10.07 24.30
CA MET A 144 -18.21 -9.47 24.03
C MET A 144 -18.25 -8.08 24.68
N GLU A 145 -18.59 -7.05 23.91
CA GLU A 145 -18.81 -5.69 24.40
C GLU A 145 -20.09 -5.16 23.77
N GLU A 146 -21.01 -4.64 24.59
CA GLU A 146 -22.32 -4.13 24.14
C GLU A 146 -23.16 -5.12 23.28
N GLY A 147 -22.90 -6.42 23.40
CA GLY A 147 -23.59 -7.46 22.64
C GLY A 147 -22.95 -7.82 21.29
N GLU A 148 -21.82 -7.21 20.96
CA GLU A 148 -21.04 -7.47 19.75
C GLU A 148 -19.65 -8.03 20.07
N PRO A 149 -19.07 -8.86 19.19
CA PRO A 149 -17.70 -9.32 19.36
C PRO A 149 -16.71 -8.18 19.06
N ARG A 150 -15.80 -7.91 20.00
CA ARG A 150 -14.71 -6.96 19.85
C ARG A 150 -13.37 -7.67 19.96
N PHE A 151 -12.50 -7.43 18.99
CA PHE A 151 -11.11 -7.87 19.03
C PHE A 151 -10.24 -6.95 19.89
N LEU A 152 -9.29 -7.53 20.62
CA LEU A 152 -8.38 -6.82 21.52
C LEU A 152 -7.08 -6.36 20.84
N SER A 153 -6.76 -6.92 19.68
CA SER A 153 -5.62 -6.59 18.81
C SER A 153 -5.99 -6.81 17.34
N ASN A 154 -5.15 -6.36 16.41
CA ASN A 154 -5.39 -6.48 14.96
C ASN A 154 -4.14 -6.99 14.20
N ASN A 155 -3.52 -8.06 14.70
CA ASN A 155 -2.37 -8.68 14.05
C ASN A 155 -2.70 -9.20 12.64
N ALA A 156 -3.93 -9.69 12.45
CA ALA A 156 -4.45 -10.18 11.19
C ALA A 156 -4.74 -9.07 10.16
N GLY A 157 -4.72 -7.80 10.55
CA GLY A 157 -5.00 -6.68 9.63
C GLY A 157 -6.42 -6.71 9.07
N GLY A 158 -7.40 -7.03 9.92
CA GLY A 158 -8.82 -7.01 9.61
C GLY A 158 -9.31 -8.17 8.75
N ILE A 159 -8.47 -9.17 8.47
CA ILE A 159 -8.80 -10.30 7.59
C ILE A 159 -8.43 -11.64 8.25
N LEU A 160 -9.44 -12.47 8.52
CA LEU A 160 -9.26 -13.83 9.05
C LEU A 160 -9.90 -14.85 8.11
N GLY A 161 -9.14 -15.89 7.76
CA GLY A 161 -9.62 -16.94 6.85
C GLY A 161 -10.01 -16.43 5.45
N GLY A 162 -9.53 -15.25 5.04
CA GLY A 162 -9.88 -14.60 3.78
C GLY A 162 -11.18 -13.79 3.80
N LEU A 163 -11.74 -13.54 4.99
CA LEU A 163 -12.93 -12.73 5.23
C LEU A 163 -12.59 -11.52 6.11
N SER A 164 -13.24 -10.38 5.87
CA SER A 164 -13.15 -9.22 6.76
C SER A 164 -13.72 -9.54 8.14
N THR A 165 -13.11 -9.00 9.18
CA THR A 165 -13.50 -9.24 10.59
C THR A 165 -14.36 -8.14 11.19
N GLY A 166 -14.47 -6.98 10.52
CA GLY A 166 -15.06 -5.76 11.09
C GLY A 166 -14.02 -4.78 11.67
N GLN A 167 -12.79 -5.23 11.90
CA GLN A 167 -11.66 -4.37 12.26
C GLN A 167 -11.13 -3.64 11.02
N ASP A 168 -10.29 -2.63 11.26
CA ASP A 168 -9.58 -1.95 10.18
C ASP A 168 -8.79 -2.94 9.34
N ILE A 169 -8.97 -2.87 8.02
CA ILE A 169 -8.14 -3.62 7.08
C ILE A 169 -6.85 -2.85 6.88
N VAL A 170 -5.72 -3.47 7.22
CA VAL A 170 -4.40 -2.86 7.11
C VAL A 170 -3.61 -3.60 6.04
N CYS A 171 -3.21 -2.89 4.97
CA CYS A 171 -2.42 -3.44 3.89
C CYS A 171 -1.21 -2.56 3.61
N ARG A 172 -0.02 -3.16 3.57
CA ARG A 172 1.24 -2.49 3.29
C ARG A 172 1.85 -3.01 2.01
N PHE A 173 2.52 -2.16 1.23
CA PHE A 173 3.24 -2.60 0.04
C PHE A 173 4.55 -1.83 -0.18
N ALA A 174 5.53 -2.53 -0.74
CA ALA A 174 6.88 -2.03 -0.98
C ALA A 174 7.09 -1.66 -2.45
N VAL A 175 7.47 -0.40 -2.70
CA VAL A 175 7.78 0.14 -4.03
C VAL A 175 9.30 0.22 -4.20
N LYS A 176 9.84 -0.43 -5.24
CA LYS A 176 11.28 -0.40 -5.52
C LYS A 176 11.76 0.98 -5.99
N PRO A 177 13.06 1.29 -5.86
CA PRO A 177 13.65 2.49 -6.46
C PRO A 177 13.42 2.60 -7.98
N THR A 178 13.27 3.83 -8.47
CA THR A 178 13.18 4.14 -9.90
C THR A 178 14.43 3.65 -10.64
N SER A 179 14.27 2.83 -11.68
CA SER A 179 15.42 2.25 -12.39
C SER A 179 16.15 3.24 -13.31
N SER A 180 15.48 4.33 -13.70
CA SER A 180 16.07 5.42 -14.49
C SER A 180 16.84 6.38 -13.59
N ILE A 181 18.15 6.22 -13.54
CA ILE A 181 19.08 7.04 -12.76
C ILE A 181 20.20 7.58 -13.65
N VAL A 182 20.89 8.62 -13.19
CA VAL A 182 21.96 9.27 -13.94
C VAL A 182 23.23 8.43 -13.91
N THR A 183 23.49 7.74 -12.80
CA THR A 183 24.64 6.87 -12.63
C THR A 183 24.60 5.71 -13.65
N PRO A 184 25.64 5.52 -14.49
CA PRO A 184 25.68 4.45 -15.47
C PRO A 184 25.46 3.06 -14.87
N ARG A 185 24.75 2.22 -15.63
CA ARG A 185 24.51 0.81 -15.31
C ARG A 185 24.87 -0.05 -16.51
N ARG A 186 25.53 -1.17 -16.24
CA ARG A 186 25.80 -2.20 -17.25
C ARG A 186 24.49 -2.82 -17.72
N THR A 187 24.37 -2.99 -19.03
CA THR A 187 23.22 -3.61 -19.67
C THR A 187 23.65 -4.28 -20.97
N VAL A 188 22.71 -4.83 -21.72
CA VAL A 188 22.94 -5.36 -23.06
C VAL A 188 22.05 -4.63 -24.06
N ASP A 189 22.56 -4.40 -25.27
CA ASP A 189 21.76 -3.87 -26.37
C ASP A 189 20.84 -4.95 -26.98
N VAL A 190 20.07 -4.56 -28.00
CA VAL A 190 19.13 -5.48 -28.68
C VAL A 190 19.83 -6.58 -29.50
N ASP A 191 21.12 -6.39 -29.80
CA ASP A 191 21.96 -7.35 -30.54
C ASP A 191 22.73 -8.26 -29.57
N GLY A 192 22.60 -8.05 -28.25
CA GLY A 192 23.21 -8.85 -27.20
C GLY A 192 24.62 -8.41 -26.80
N ASN A 193 25.08 -7.23 -27.23
CA ASN A 193 26.40 -6.72 -26.85
C ASN A 193 26.35 -6.01 -25.50
N ASP A 194 27.40 -6.20 -24.70
CA ASP A 194 27.61 -5.46 -23.46
C ASP A 194 27.71 -3.96 -23.74
N THR A 195 26.92 -3.17 -23.00
CA THR A 195 26.91 -1.72 -23.09
C THR A 195 26.58 -1.09 -21.74
N GLU A 196 26.57 0.23 -21.67
CA GLU A 196 26.11 0.99 -20.52
C GLU A 196 24.88 1.81 -20.87
N ILE A 197 23.96 1.92 -19.92
CA ILE A 197 22.79 2.78 -20.00
C ILE A 197 22.83 3.80 -18.87
N SER A 198 22.54 5.05 -19.22
CA SER A 198 22.30 6.16 -18.30
C SER A 198 21.13 6.96 -18.84
N THR A 199 20.23 7.38 -17.95
CA THR A 199 19.09 8.22 -18.34
C THR A 199 19.35 9.66 -17.91
N THR A 200 19.30 10.58 -18.86
CA THR A 200 19.47 12.02 -18.63
C THR A 200 18.11 12.71 -18.52
N GLY A 201 17.99 13.68 -17.60
CA GLY A 201 16.76 14.45 -17.38
C GLY A 201 16.28 14.44 -15.92
N ARG A 202 15.14 15.08 -15.67
CA ARG A 202 14.50 15.08 -14.35
C ARG A 202 13.70 13.79 -14.18
N HIS A 203 14.23 12.87 -13.39
CA HIS A 203 13.52 11.67 -12.94
C HIS A 203 13.09 11.83 -11.49
N ASP A 204 12.00 11.16 -11.13
CA ASP A 204 11.52 11.15 -9.75
C ASP A 204 12.45 10.28 -8.89
N PRO A 205 13.12 10.87 -7.88
CA PRO A 205 14.00 10.13 -6.98
C PRO A 205 13.24 9.11 -6.12
N CYS A 206 11.93 9.26 -5.90
CA CYS A 206 11.11 8.29 -5.18
C CYS A 206 9.67 8.24 -5.74
N VAL A 207 9.43 7.33 -6.69
CA VAL A 207 8.08 7.11 -7.26
C VAL A 207 7.06 6.59 -6.24
N GLY A 208 7.52 6.05 -5.11
CA GLY A 208 6.68 5.49 -4.06
C GLY A 208 5.78 6.52 -3.37
N ILE A 209 6.19 7.79 -3.30
CA ILE A 209 5.36 8.88 -2.74
C ILE A 209 4.00 8.94 -3.45
N ARG A 210 4.02 8.83 -4.78
CA ARG A 210 2.81 8.89 -5.62
C ARG A 210 2.02 7.57 -5.63
N ALA A 211 2.54 6.52 -5.00
CA ALA A 211 1.85 5.24 -4.90
C ALA A 211 0.76 5.25 -3.82
N VAL A 212 0.78 6.20 -2.88
CA VAL A 212 -0.23 6.35 -1.81
C VAL A 212 -1.66 6.42 -2.37
N PRO A 213 -2.04 7.42 -3.19
CA PRO A 213 -3.40 7.49 -3.75
C PRO A 213 -3.72 6.34 -4.72
N ILE A 214 -2.70 5.68 -5.28
CA ILE A 214 -2.91 4.51 -6.14
C ILE A 214 -3.27 3.28 -5.30
N GLY A 215 -2.60 3.09 -4.16
CA GLY A 215 -2.91 2.03 -3.20
C GLY A 215 -4.32 2.17 -2.64
N GLU A 216 -4.71 3.37 -2.22
CA GLU A 216 -6.08 3.68 -1.81
C GLU A 216 -7.11 3.31 -2.89
N ALA A 217 -6.85 3.71 -4.14
CA ALA A 217 -7.75 3.43 -5.25
C ALA A 217 -7.88 1.92 -5.52
N MET A 218 -6.77 1.19 -5.44
CA MET A 218 -6.79 -0.26 -5.62
C MET A 218 -7.53 -0.97 -4.48
N MET A 219 -7.33 -0.54 -3.23
CA MET A 219 -8.11 -1.05 -2.10
C MET A 219 -9.60 -0.79 -2.29
N ALA A 220 -9.99 0.43 -2.68
CA ALA A 220 -11.38 0.78 -2.95
C ALA A 220 -12.01 -0.12 -4.03
N CYS A 221 -11.29 -0.36 -5.13
CA CYS A 221 -11.77 -1.22 -6.21
C CYS A 221 -11.99 -2.67 -5.75
N VAL A 222 -11.05 -3.22 -4.97
CA VAL A 222 -11.14 -4.59 -4.44
C VAL A 222 -12.30 -4.69 -3.46
N LEU A 223 -12.40 -3.77 -2.50
CA LEU A 223 -13.48 -3.75 -1.52
C LEU A 223 -14.85 -3.62 -2.18
N ALA A 224 -15.00 -2.76 -3.19
CA ALA A 224 -16.26 -2.60 -3.90
C ALA A 224 -16.69 -3.89 -4.61
N ASP A 225 -15.75 -4.63 -5.21
CA ASP A 225 -16.02 -5.94 -5.82
C ASP A 225 -16.48 -6.96 -4.76
N HIS A 226 -15.78 -7.05 -3.63
CA HIS A 226 -16.18 -7.96 -2.55
C HIS A 226 -17.52 -7.59 -1.91
N MET A 227 -17.82 -6.30 -1.74
CA MET A 227 -19.13 -5.84 -1.26
C MET A 227 -20.25 -6.27 -2.21
N LEU A 228 -20.08 -6.06 -3.51
CA LEU A 228 -21.09 -6.42 -4.51
C LEU A 228 -21.32 -7.93 -4.56
N ARG A 229 -20.25 -8.73 -4.47
CA ARG A 229 -20.33 -10.20 -4.38
C ARG A 229 -21.05 -10.65 -3.11
N HIS A 230 -20.70 -10.08 -1.95
CA HIS A 230 -21.34 -10.39 -0.68
C HIS A 230 -22.84 -10.08 -0.73
N ARG A 231 -23.21 -8.89 -1.22
CA ARG A 231 -24.61 -8.50 -1.41
C ARG A 231 -25.37 -9.46 -2.32
N ALA A 232 -24.75 -9.92 -3.42
CA ALA A 232 -25.40 -10.86 -4.34
C ALA A 232 -25.59 -12.28 -3.76
N GLN A 233 -24.76 -12.67 -2.79
CA GLN A 233 -24.82 -13.99 -2.16
C GLN A 233 -25.71 -14.03 -0.91
N CYS A 234 -25.74 -12.93 -0.15
CA CYS A 234 -26.32 -12.89 1.20
C CYS A 234 -27.46 -11.86 1.40
N GLY A 235 -27.72 -10.99 0.41
CA GLY A 235 -28.71 -9.91 0.50
C GLY A 235 -29.89 -10.02 -0.47
#